data_AF-M5G5W7-F1
#
_entry.id   AF-M5G5W7-F1
#
_cell.length_a   1.000
_cell.length_b   1.000
_cell.length_c   1.000
_cell.angle_alpha   90.00
_cell.angle_beta   90.00
_cell.angle_gamma   90.00
#
_symmetry.space_group_name_H-M   'P 1'
#
loop_
_entity.id
_entity.type
_entity.pdbx_description
1 polymer ?
#
loop_
_entity_poly.entity_id
_entity_poly.type
_entity_poly.pdbx_seq_one_letter_code
_entity_poly.pdbx_strand_id
1 'polypeptide(L)'
;PTRATVIGIILSSDKTQLANFRSNSTAWPVYMSIANIHKDFRRKINNRAMVLLGYLPTAKLREIEHTTDRAIRLHDLFHHCMTHLLQELRTLGAEGIMMVCPDKKLRHIYPVVVSYIADHPEQCLVVGCRQNRCPLCLVNWKERSQPLVGAPRQMNVYSYFRETSESLREYYNRCSLAGMVAITQPFWEQLLHCDIFSSITPDILHELHKGLFGDHLRDWLAEVIGYGQLDHCYRSMLPHDNLIHFPQGIMYLDKITGTEYKNMEKTFCGAIGGLTPHHLQHPTRALIDMIYLSQLPLHTTSTLNKLQACWEEFHAHKEVFVEYFACKNFNFPKMHKPNHHISSIQSRGTLDNFSTELLEHLHISLAKDAYRAGN
;
A
#
# COMPACT_ATOMS: atom_id res chain seq x y z
N PRO A 1 -32.94 1.95 5.17
CA PRO A 1 -34.27 2.53 4.83
C PRO A 1 -34.72 2.12 3.42
N THR A 2 -36.02 2.08 3.14
CA THR A 2 -36.55 1.85 1.79
C THR A 2 -36.04 2.96 0.85
N ARG A 3 -35.54 2.61 -0.34
CA ARG A 3 -34.85 3.52 -1.29
C ARG A 3 -33.54 4.13 -0.79
N ALA A 4 -32.94 3.57 0.27
CA ALA A 4 -31.58 3.90 0.65
C ALA A 4 -30.55 3.00 -0.04
N THR A 5 -29.34 3.53 -0.24
CA THR A 5 -28.18 2.76 -0.69
C THR A 5 -26.91 3.28 -0.04
N VAL A 6 -25.89 2.43 0.04
CA VAL A 6 -24.55 2.83 0.48
C VAL A 6 -23.72 3.24 -0.73
N ILE A 7 -22.93 4.31 -0.57
CA ILE A 7 -21.80 4.60 -1.44
C ILE A 7 -20.52 4.33 -0.66
N GLY A 8 -19.71 3.39 -1.13
CA GLY A 8 -18.39 3.15 -0.55
C GLY A 8 -17.43 4.24 -1.01
N ILE A 9 -16.82 4.98 -0.09
CA ILE A 9 -15.79 5.98 -0.36
C ILE A 9 -14.42 5.29 -0.32
N ILE A 10 -13.66 5.46 -1.39
CA ILE A 10 -12.26 5.04 -1.49
C ILE A 10 -11.42 6.31 -1.39
N LEU A 11 -10.57 6.39 -0.38
CA LEU A 11 -9.63 7.49 -0.19
C LEU A 11 -8.25 7.07 -0.67
N SER A 12 -7.43 8.06 -1.03
CA SER A 12 -6.00 7.85 -1.16
C SER A 12 -5.23 9.12 -0.84
N SER A 13 -4.00 8.96 -0.40
CA SER A 13 -3.04 10.06 -0.27
C SER A 13 -1.65 9.53 -0.55
N ASP A 14 -0.80 10.39 -1.09
CA ASP A 14 0.62 10.12 -1.20
C ASP A 14 1.36 11.45 -1.38
N LYS A 15 2.53 11.58 -0.77
CA LYS A 15 3.32 12.80 -0.82
C LYS A 15 4.29 12.74 -1.99
N THR A 16 4.09 13.60 -2.97
CA THR A 16 4.92 13.66 -4.19
C THR A 16 5.83 14.88 -4.23
N GLN A 17 7.02 14.72 -4.79
CA GLN A 17 7.88 15.83 -5.20
C GLN A 17 7.36 16.47 -6.49
N LEU A 18 7.41 17.80 -6.57
CA LEU A 18 6.92 18.59 -7.71
C LEU A 18 8.02 18.98 -8.70
N ALA A 19 9.28 19.10 -8.23
CA ALA A 19 10.42 19.47 -9.06
C ALA A 19 11.61 18.54 -8.82
N ASN A 20 12.37 18.24 -9.88
CA ASN A 20 13.47 17.28 -9.83
C ASN A 20 14.85 17.91 -9.56
N PHE A 21 15.01 19.23 -9.66
CA PHE A 21 16.36 19.81 -9.81
C PHE A 21 16.74 20.94 -8.83
N ARG A 22 15.81 21.77 -8.31
CA ARG A 22 16.19 22.92 -7.45
C ARG A 22 15.24 23.30 -6.32
N SER A 23 13.94 23.00 -6.40
CA SER A 23 13.02 23.29 -5.29
C SER A 23 12.67 22.00 -4.54
N ASN A 24 12.78 22.03 -3.22
CA ASN A 24 12.22 21.00 -2.33
C ASN A 24 10.68 21.11 -2.25
N SER A 25 10.03 21.51 -3.35
CA SER A 25 8.59 21.68 -3.43
C SER A 25 7.93 20.32 -3.46
N THR A 26 7.06 20.06 -2.49
CA THR A 26 6.27 18.83 -2.38
C THR A 26 4.80 19.17 -2.36
N ALA A 27 3.98 18.33 -2.96
CA ALA A 27 2.54 18.34 -2.79
C ALA A 27 2.11 17.07 -2.05
N TRP A 28 0.98 17.16 -1.36
CA TRP A 28 0.37 16.01 -0.69
C TRP A 28 -1.12 15.96 -1.02
N PRO A 29 -1.46 15.52 -2.24
CA PRO A 29 -2.86 15.40 -2.64
C PRO A 29 -3.58 14.31 -1.87
N VAL A 30 -4.88 14.55 -1.65
CA VAL A 30 -5.84 13.54 -1.22
C VAL A 30 -6.84 13.34 -2.35
N TYR A 31 -6.99 12.09 -2.79
CA TYR A 31 -7.96 11.72 -3.82
C TYR A 31 -9.11 10.94 -3.21
N MET A 32 -10.24 10.97 -3.91
CA MET A 32 -11.44 10.22 -3.57
C MET A 32 -12.04 9.57 -4.81
N SER A 33 -12.59 8.37 -4.64
CA SER A 33 -13.49 7.74 -5.59
C SER A 33 -14.60 7.02 -4.84
N ILE A 34 -15.52 6.43 -5.60
CA ILE A 34 -16.60 5.62 -5.08
C ILE A 34 -16.44 4.17 -5.53
N ALA A 35 -16.60 3.23 -4.60
CA ALA A 35 -16.49 1.79 -4.81
C ALA A 35 -17.57 1.26 -5.77
N ASN A 36 -18.71 1.96 -5.85
CA ASN A 36 -19.85 1.61 -6.70
C ASN A 36 -19.58 1.78 -8.21
N ILE A 37 -18.51 2.46 -8.61
CA ILE A 37 -18.07 2.49 -10.02
C ILE A 37 -17.37 1.16 -10.35
N HIS A 38 -17.68 0.58 -11.51
CA HIS A 38 -17.00 -0.65 -11.96
C HIS A 38 -15.48 -0.43 -12.05
N LYS A 39 -14.67 -1.37 -11.55
CA LYS A 39 -13.21 -1.17 -11.44
C LYS A 39 -12.54 -0.85 -12.79
N ASP A 40 -12.99 -1.49 -13.88
CA ASP A 40 -12.44 -1.26 -15.22
C ASP A 40 -12.69 0.17 -15.74
N PHE A 41 -13.75 0.81 -15.22
CA PHE A 41 -14.02 2.20 -15.48
C PHE A 41 -13.23 3.09 -14.52
N ARG A 42 -13.19 2.74 -13.22
CA ARG A 42 -12.52 3.52 -12.18
C ARG A 42 -11.01 3.66 -12.40
N ARG A 43 -10.34 2.59 -12.84
CA ARG A 43 -8.88 2.55 -13.03
C ARG A 43 -8.38 3.32 -14.25
N LYS A 44 -9.27 3.69 -15.18
CA LYS A 44 -8.90 4.47 -16.36
C LYS A 44 -8.86 5.94 -15.99
N ILE A 45 -7.67 6.54 -16.03
CA ILE A 45 -7.44 7.96 -15.70
C ILE A 45 -8.38 8.89 -16.49
N ASN A 46 -8.55 8.63 -17.79
CA ASN A 46 -9.38 9.45 -18.69
C ASN A 46 -10.87 9.47 -18.30
N ASN A 47 -11.33 8.48 -17.53
CA ASN A 47 -12.71 8.42 -17.06
C ASN A 47 -12.97 9.32 -15.84
N ARG A 48 -11.93 9.92 -15.24
CA ARG A 48 -12.03 10.88 -14.12
C ARG A 48 -12.87 10.36 -12.94
N ALA A 49 -12.79 9.06 -12.69
CA ALA A 49 -13.51 8.40 -11.60
C ALA A 49 -12.84 8.59 -10.24
N MET A 50 -11.61 9.11 -10.20
CA MET A 50 -10.92 9.60 -9.01
C MET A 50 -10.88 11.13 -9.09
N VAL A 51 -11.26 11.80 -8.01
CA VAL A 51 -11.27 13.26 -7.89
C VAL A 51 -10.28 13.73 -6.82
N LEU A 52 -9.65 14.88 -7.03
CA LEU A 52 -8.82 15.54 -6.04
C LEU A 52 -9.72 16.23 -5.01
N LEU A 53 -9.63 15.84 -3.74
CA LEU A 53 -10.33 16.50 -2.63
C LEU A 53 -9.59 17.75 -2.16
N GLY A 54 -8.26 17.71 -2.14
CA GLY A 54 -7.44 18.83 -1.68
C GLY A 54 -5.98 18.46 -1.50
N TYR A 55 -5.19 19.44 -1.06
CA TYR A 55 -3.78 19.27 -0.73
C TYR A 55 -3.55 19.45 0.76
N LEU A 56 -2.91 18.47 1.39
CA LEU A 56 -2.46 18.57 2.77
C LEU A 56 -1.18 19.42 2.87
N PRO A 57 -0.98 20.13 3.99
CA PRO A 57 0.24 20.90 4.21
C PRO A 57 1.45 19.98 4.38
N THR A 58 2.56 20.30 3.70
CA THR A 58 3.82 19.56 3.84
C THR A 58 4.76 20.23 4.86
N ALA A 59 4.21 20.55 6.03
CA ALA A 59 4.94 21.24 7.10
C ALA A 59 6.16 20.44 7.58
N LYS A 60 7.21 21.16 8.02
CA LYS A 60 8.42 20.56 8.60
C LYS A 60 8.49 20.70 10.13
N LEU A 61 7.75 21.64 10.71
CA LEU A 61 7.69 21.94 12.15
C LEU A 61 9.10 22.04 12.77
N ARG A 62 10.00 22.83 12.16
CA ARG A 62 11.43 22.90 12.52
C ARG A 62 11.65 23.53 13.89
N GLU A 63 10.68 24.29 14.35
CA GLU A 63 10.62 24.97 15.63
C GLU A 63 10.46 23.96 16.80
N ILE A 64 10.05 22.73 16.52
CA ILE A 64 10.01 21.64 17.50
C ILE A 64 11.36 20.92 17.50
N GLU A 65 12.12 21.11 18.57
CA GLU A 65 13.47 20.56 18.73
C GLU A 65 13.47 19.04 18.89
N HIS A 66 12.60 18.51 19.76
CA HIS A 66 12.51 17.08 20.02
C HIS A 66 11.92 16.31 18.84
N THR A 67 12.71 15.40 18.28
CA THR A 67 12.36 14.65 17.06
C THR A 67 11.11 13.78 17.24
N THR A 68 10.95 13.15 18.40
CA THR A 68 9.78 12.32 18.74
C THR A 68 8.51 13.17 18.80
N ASP A 69 8.55 14.30 19.50
CA ASP A 69 7.40 15.21 19.61
C ASP A 69 7.05 15.80 18.25
N ARG A 70 8.06 16.18 17.46
CA ARG A 70 7.86 16.64 16.09
C ARG A 70 7.17 15.58 15.23
N ALA A 71 7.57 14.31 15.34
CA ALA A 71 6.93 13.23 14.60
C ALA A 71 5.47 13.03 15.01
N ILE A 72 5.16 13.10 16.31
CA ILE A 72 3.77 13.05 16.82
C ILE A 72 2.97 14.22 16.26
N ARG A 73 3.50 15.45 16.32
CA ARG A 73 2.81 16.66 15.82
C ARG A 73 2.59 16.66 14.32
N LEU A 74 3.48 16.06 13.54
CA LEU A 74 3.25 15.83 12.10
C LEU A 74 2.10 14.85 11.86
N HIS A 75 1.95 13.80 12.67
CA HIS A 75 0.78 12.92 12.60
C HIS A 75 -0.49 13.67 13.03
N ASP A 76 -0.45 14.42 14.13
CA ASP A 76 -1.58 15.26 14.56
C ASP A 76 -2.04 16.20 13.45
N LEU A 77 -1.10 16.87 12.77
CA LEU A 77 -1.40 17.76 11.65
C LEU A 77 -2.10 17.01 10.50
N PHE A 78 -1.62 15.82 10.13
CA PHE A 78 -2.26 14.97 9.14
C PHE A 78 -3.71 14.63 9.54
N HIS A 79 -3.92 14.10 10.75
CA HIS A 79 -5.27 13.71 11.21
C HIS A 79 -6.20 14.91 11.40
N HIS A 80 -5.67 16.07 11.79
CA HIS A 80 -6.44 17.31 11.87
C HIS A 80 -6.89 17.78 10.49
N CYS A 81 -5.98 17.81 9.50
CA CYS A 81 -6.33 18.19 8.13
C CYS A 81 -7.31 17.20 7.49
N MET A 82 -7.12 15.89 7.70
CA MET A 82 -8.06 14.86 7.22
C MET A 82 -9.43 14.97 7.90
N THR A 83 -9.47 15.31 9.19
CA THR A 83 -10.71 15.61 9.93
C THR A 83 -11.48 16.74 9.26
N HIS A 84 -10.80 17.85 8.95
CA HIS A 84 -11.43 18.99 8.30
C HIS A 84 -11.88 18.65 6.87
N LEU A 85 -11.03 17.96 6.10
CA LEU A 85 -11.33 17.59 4.71
C LEU A 85 -12.54 16.65 4.59
N LEU A 86 -12.73 15.76 5.56
CA LEU A 86 -13.80 14.76 5.58
C LEU A 86 -14.95 15.13 6.51
N GLN A 87 -15.04 16.38 6.97
CA GLN A 87 -16.02 16.79 7.97
C GLN A 87 -17.47 16.51 7.54
N GLU A 88 -17.78 16.71 6.25
CA GLU A 88 -19.12 16.48 5.70
C GLU A 88 -19.51 15.00 5.75
N LEU A 89 -18.56 14.08 5.58
CA LEU A 89 -18.84 12.64 5.63
C LEU A 89 -19.34 12.18 7.01
N ARG A 90 -19.09 12.95 8.07
CA ARG A 90 -19.56 12.62 9.42
C ARG A 90 -21.08 12.74 9.49
N THR A 91 -21.59 13.89 9.06
CA THR A 91 -23.02 14.17 9.01
C THR A 91 -23.68 13.28 7.96
N LEU A 92 -23.10 13.22 6.76
CA LEU A 92 -23.65 12.43 5.65
C LEU A 92 -23.67 10.93 5.95
N GLY A 93 -22.67 10.40 6.66
CA GLY A 93 -22.65 8.98 7.04
C GLY A 93 -23.78 8.59 8.00
N ALA A 94 -24.24 9.52 8.84
CA ALA A 94 -25.32 9.30 9.79
C ALA A 94 -26.71 9.62 9.21
N GLU A 95 -26.84 10.78 8.55
CA GLU A 95 -28.12 11.29 8.08
C GLU A 95 -28.46 10.81 6.68
N GLY A 96 -27.44 10.59 5.85
CA GLY A 96 -27.58 10.34 4.41
C GLY A 96 -27.77 11.63 3.61
N ILE A 97 -27.75 11.50 2.28
CA ILE A 97 -28.05 12.59 1.34
C ILE A 97 -28.92 12.10 0.20
N MET A 98 -29.93 12.87 -0.17
CA MET A 98 -30.74 12.57 -1.34
C MET A 98 -29.96 12.88 -2.61
N MET A 99 -29.78 11.89 -3.49
CA MET A 99 -29.02 12.04 -4.72
C MET A 99 -29.70 11.32 -5.88
N VAL A 100 -29.64 11.93 -7.07
CA VAL A 100 -30.12 11.31 -8.31
C VAL A 100 -29.04 10.36 -8.82
N CYS A 101 -29.35 9.08 -8.88
CA CYS A 101 -28.44 8.06 -9.40
C CYS A 101 -28.44 8.03 -10.94
N PRO A 102 -27.47 7.34 -11.58
CA PRO A 102 -27.38 7.26 -13.05
C PRO A 102 -28.63 6.71 -13.75
N ASP A 103 -29.44 5.90 -13.06
CA ASP A 103 -30.73 5.40 -13.56
C ASP A 103 -31.88 6.40 -13.39
N LYS A 104 -31.56 7.67 -13.12
CA LYS A 104 -32.48 8.80 -12.91
C LYS A 104 -33.40 8.64 -11.70
N LYS A 105 -33.16 7.67 -10.82
CA LYS A 105 -33.93 7.50 -9.59
C LYS A 105 -33.27 8.25 -8.44
N LEU A 106 -34.10 8.94 -7.68
CA LEU A 106 -33.71 9.60 -6.44
C LEU A 106 -33.57 8.55 -5.33
N ARG A 107 -32.40 8.48 -4.70
CA ARG A 107 -32.12 7.56 -3.58
C ARG A 107 -31.54 8.31 -2.40
N HIS A 108 -31.77 7.76 -1.21
CA HIS A 108 -31.12 8.23 0.01
C HIS A 108 -29.77 7.54 0.17
N ILE A 109 -28.67 8.29 0.05
CA ILE A 109 -27.32 7.75 -0.03
C ILE A 109 -26.57 7.94 1.27
N TYR A 110 -25.97 6.87 1.78
CA TYR A 110 -25.10 6.90 2.94
C TYR A 110 -23.65 6.64 2.50
N PRO A 111 -22.79 7.67 2.45
CA PRO A 111 -21.38 7.47 2.15
C PRO A 111 -20.64 6.86 3.33
N VAL A 112 -19.84 5.83 3.08
CA VAL A 112 -19.05 5.12 4.10
C VAL A 112 -17.65 4.91 3.58
N VAL A 113 -16.61 5.27 4.35
CA VAL A 113 -15.22 4.97 3.96
C VAL A 113 -14.99 3.46 4.05
N VAL A 114 -14.65 2.85 2.92
CA VAL A 114 -14.47 1.39 2.79
C VAL A 114 -13.05 0.97 2.42
N SER A 115 -12.24 1.89 1.91
CA SER A 115 -10.87 1.61 1.50
C SER A 115 -9.99 2.86 1.55
N TYR A 116 -8.71 2.66 1.85
CA TYR A 116 -7.67 3.68 1.79
C TYR A 116 -6.45 3.14 1.03
N ILE A 117 -6.17 3.73 -0.13
CA ILE A 117 -5.04 3.38 -0.99
C ILE A 117 -3.85 4.25 -0.61
N ALA A 118 -2.75 3.62 -0.23
CA ALA A 118 -1.53 4.28 0.21
C ALA A 118 -0.36 3.28 0.15
N ASP A 119 0.87 3.78 0.07
CA ASP A 119 2.07 2.97 0.27
C ASP A 119 2.28 2.63 1.77
N HIS A 120 3.21 1.75 2.10
CA HIS A 120 3.33 1.29 3.50
C HIS A 120 3.63 2.40 4.53
N PRO A 121 4.58 3.33 4.29
CA PRO A 121 4.76 4.50 5.15
C PRO A 121 3.49 5.32 5.37
N GLU A 122 2.77 5.63 4.29
CA GLU A 122 1.53 6.42 4.35
C GLU A 122 0.39 5.63 5.01
N GLN A 123 0.25 4.32 4.76
CA GLN A 123 -0.71 3.46 5.48
C GLN A 123 -0.48 3.50 6.99
N CYS A 124 0.78 3.47 7.43
CA CYS A 124 1.13 3.55 8.84
C CYS A 124 0.76 4.90 9.45
N LEU A 125 1.00 6.00 8.73
CA LEU A 125 0.54 7.34 9.11
C LEU A 125 -0.99 7.39 9.20
N VAL A 126 -1.68 6.87 8.18
CA VAL A 126 -3.14 6.84 8.09
C VAL A 126 -3.76 6.12 9.26
N VAL A 127 -3.21 4.99 9.72
CA VAL A 127 -3.77 4.28 10.88
C VAL A 127 -3.13 4.68 12.22
N GLY A 128 -2.14 5.57 12.19
CA GLY A 128 -1.41 6.03 13.37
C GLY A 128 -0.45 5.01 14.00
N CYS A 129 -0.02 3.97 13.27
CA CYS A 129 0.97 3.01 13.78
C CYS A 129 2.40 3.36 13.33
N ARG A 130 3.40 2.87 14.06
CA ARG A 130 4.81 3.02 13.63
C ARG A 130 5.07 2.22 12.35
N GLN A 131 5.97 2.71 11.48
CA GLN A 131 6.30 2.05 10.21
C GLN A 131 6.88 0.64 10.34
N ASN A 132 7.40 0.27 11.52
CA ASN A 132 7.86 -1.09 11.80
C ASN A 132 6.73 -2.01 12.32
N ARG A 133 5.46 -1.61 12.23
CA ARG A 133 4.29 -2.40 12.61
C ARG A 133 3.43 -2.72 11.39
N CYS A 134 2.54 -3.70 11.53
CA CYS A 134 1.48 -3.94 10.55
C CYS A 134 0.33 -2.94 10.80
N PRO A 135 -0.18 -2.26 9.77
CA PRO A 135 -1.32 -1.36 9.92
C PRO A 135 -2.66 -2.11 10.14
N LEU A 136 -2.76 -3.38 9.77
CA LEU A 136 -4.00 -4.16 9.91
C LEU A 136 -4.08 -4.95 11.22
N CYS A 137 -2.97 -5.50 11.69
CA CYS A 137 -2.96 -6.44 12.82
C CYS A 137 -1.83 -6.22 13.84
N LEU A 138 -1.93 -6.94 14.96
CA LEU A 138 -1.03 -6.91 16.11
C LEU A 138 0.05 -8.01 16.05
N VAL A 139 0.60 -8.30 14.88
CA VAL A 139 1.76 -9.20 14.76
C VAL A 139 2.98 -8.63 15.51
N ASN A 140 3.76 -9.48 16.17
CA ASN A 140 5.01 -9.07 16.76
C ASN A 140 5.99 -8.65 15.66
N TRP A 141 6.71 -7.56 15.85
CA TRP A 141 7.69 -7.06 14.89
C TRP A 141 8.88 -8.00 14.65
N LYS A 142 9.10 -8.98 15.53
CA LYS A 142 10.09 -10.04 15.34
C LYS A 142 9.56 -11.22 14.50
N GLU A 143 8.25 -11.30 14.30
CA GLU A 143 7.56 -12.43 13.66
C GLU A 143 6.93 -12.04 12.32
N ARG A 144 7.28 -10.87 11.76
CA ARG A 144 6.72 -10.41 10.48
C ARG A 144 7.13 -11.29 9.31
N SER A 145 8.22 -12.03 9.45
CA SER A 145 8.61 -13.04 8.48
C SER A 145 7.73 -14.30 8.56
N GLN A 146 6.88 -14.50 9.56
CA GLN A 146 6.11 -15.74 9.67
C GLN A 146 4.81 -15.67 8.86
N PRO A 147 4.30 -16.81 8.33
CA PRO A 147 3.04 -16.87 7.60
C PRO A 147 1.85 -16.86 8.58
N LEU A 148 1.79 -15.84 9.44
CA LEU A 148 0.78 -15.68 10.48
C LEU A 148 0.14 -14.30 10.39
N VAL A 149 -1.08 -14.20 10.90
CA VAL A 149 -1.84 -12.96 11.04
C VAL A 149 -2.10 -12.74 12.52
N GLY A 150 -1.70 -11.58 13.04
CA GLY A 150 -1.99 -11.21 14.43
C GLY A 150 -3.46 -10.82 14.63
N ALA A 151 -3.86 -10.56 15.87
CA ALA A 151 -5.19 -10.05 16.16
C ALA A 151 -5.45 -8.71 15.43
N PRO A 152 -6.68 -8.44 14.94
CA PRO A 152 -7.03 -7.16 14.34
C PRO A 152 -6.79 -5.99 15.31
N ARG A 153 -6.36 -4.86 14.78
CA ARG A 153 -6.30 -3.61 15.57
C ARG A 153 -7.72 -3.15 15.92
N GLN A 154 -7.86 -2.58 17.11
CA GLN A 154 -9.15 -2.15 17.63
C GLN A 154 -9.42 -0.68 17.31
N MET A 155 -10.60 -0.38 16.78
CA MET A 155 -10.99 0.98 16.34
C MET A 155 -10.97 2.01 17.47
N ASN A 156 -11.28 1.58 18.69
CA ASN A 156 -11.29 2.43 19.88
C ASN A 156 -9.92 2.53 20.57
N VAL A 157 -8.81 2.08 19.96
CA VAL A 157 -7.49 2.06 20.60
C VAL A 157 -7.10 3.44 21.18
N TYR A 158 -7.41 4.51 20.45
CA TYR A 158 -7.11 5.87 20.86
C TYR A 158 -8.01 6.36 22.00
N SER A 159 -9.34 6.23 21.87
CA SER A 159 -10.28 6.60 22.94
C SER A 159 -10.03 5.80 24.21
N TYR A 160 -9.87 4.49 24.09
CA TYR A 160 -9.54 3.61 25.20
C TYR A 160 -8.28 4.05 25.92
N PHE A 161 -7.17 4.32 25.21
CA PHE A 161 -5.94 4.79 25.86
C PHE A 161 -6.10 6.17 26.50
N ARG A 162 -6.84 7.10 25.90
CA ARG A 162 -7.07 8.43 26.50
C ARG A 162 -7.92 8.34 27.76
N GLU A 163 -8.98 7.54 27.75
CA GLU A 163 -9.92 7.36 28.87
C GLU A 163 -9.31 6.60 30.05
N THR A 164 -8.37 5.69 29.77
CA THR A 164 -7.76 4.83 30.79
C THR A 164 -6.39 5.28 31.27
N SER A 165 -5.88 6.42 30.77
CA SER A 165 -4.61 6.99 31.22
C SER A 165 -4.85 8.14 32.21
N GLU A 166 -4.12 8.15 33.32
CA GLU A 166 -4.21 9.21 34.34
C GLU A 166 -3.34 10.42 33.98
N SER A 167 -2.41 10.28 33.03
CA SER A 167 -1.51 11.34 32.58
C SER A 167 -1.13 11.22 31.11
N LEU A 168 -0.67 12.32 30.51
CA LEU A 168 -0.11 12.32 29.15
C LEU A 168 1.07 11.35 28.98
N ARG A 169 1.90 11.21 30.01
CA ARG A 169 3.03 10.29 30.00
C ARG A 169 2.56 8.84 29.92
N GLU A 170 1.52 8.49 30.67
CA GLU A 170 0.94 7.15 30.62
C GLU A 170 0.30 6.87 29.27
N TYR A 171 -0.45 7.84 28.72
CA TYR A 171 -1.01 7.76 27.37
C TYR A 171 0.07 7.45 26.32
N TYR A 172 1.19 8.19 26.35
CA TYR A 172 2.31 8.00 25.42
C TYR A 172 2.93 6.61 25.57
N ASN A 173 3.10 6.14 26.81
CA ASN A 173 3.62 4.81 27.08
C ASN A 173 2.71 3.70 26.54
N ARG A 174 1.39 3.80 26.76
CA ARG A 174 0.41 2.83 26.24
C ARG A 174 0.41 2.78 24.71
N CYS A 175 0.39 3.94 24.04
CA CYS A 175 0.55 4.02 22.59
C CYS A 175 1.84 3.35 22.13
N SER A 176 2.98 3.66 22.77
CA SER A 176 4.28 3.10 22.44
C SER A 176 4.32 1.56 22.54
N LEU A 177 3.77 1.00 23.62
CA LEU A 177 3.68 -0.45 23.84
C LEU A 177 2.81 -1.13 22.79
N ALA A 178 1.70 -0.50 22.40
CA ALA A 178 0.82 -0.98 21.32
C ALA A 178 1.40 -0.76 19.90
N GLY A 179 2.56 -0.12 19.78
CA GLY A 179 3.17 0.23 18.50
C GLY A 179 2.46 1.37 17.76
N MET A 180 1.66 2.16 18.47
CA MET A 180 0.95 3.34 17.98
C MET A 180 1.78 4.61 18.19
N VAL A 181 1.53 5.62 17.37
CA VAL A 181 1.95 7.01 17.57
C VAL A 181 0.88 7.68 18.43
N ALA A 182 1.31 8.45 19.44
CA ALA A 182 0.43 9.08 20.43
C ALA A 182 -0.30 10.32 19.86
N ILE A 183 -1.09 10.10 18.80
CA ILE A 183 -1.92 11.10 18.13
C ILE A 183 -3.03 11.56 19.07
N THR A 184 -3.37 12.83 19.05
CA THR A 184 -4.40 13.42 19.92
C THR A 184 -5.79 12.90 19.54
N GLN A 185 -6.15 13.03 18.27
CA GLN A 185 -7.44 12.60 17.76
C GLN A 185 -7.32 12.11 16.31
N PRO A 186 -7.52 10.81 16.04
CA PRO A 186 -7.49 10.30 14.68
C PRO A 186 -8.73 10.70 13.88
N PHE A 187 -8.57 10.97 12.58
CA PHE A 187 -9.65 11.53 11.75
C PHE A 187 -10.88 10.62 11.61
N TRP A 188 -10.68 9.30 11.69
CA TRP A 188 -11.74 8.30 11.53
C TRP A 188 -12.60 8.12 12.78
N GLU A 189 -12.20 8.64 13.94
CA GLU A 189 -12.93 8.47 15.19
C GLU A 189 -14.37 8.98 15.12
N GLN A 190 -14.62 9.98 14.26
CA GLN A 190 -15.93 10.59 14.06
C GLN A 190 -16.60 10.16 12.75
N LEU A 191 -16.00 9.23 12.00
CA LEU A 191 -16.60 8.68 10.79
C LEU A 191 -17.44 7.45 11.14
N LEU A 192 -18.74 7.52 10.89
CA LEU A 192 -19.65 6.41 11.15
C LEU A 192 -19.37 5.24 10.19
N HIS A 193 -19.44 4.00 10.72
CA HIS A 193 -19.23 2.76 9.97
C HIS A 193 -17.87 2.64 9.25
N CYS A 194 -16.87 3.42 9.68
CA CYS A 194 -15.50 3.34 9.17
C CYS A 194 -14.64 2.49 10.11
N ASP A 195 -14.13 1.36 9.61
CA ASP A 195 -13.00 0.66 10.25
C ASP A 195 -11.74 0.97 9.44
N ILE A 196 -10.93 1.91 9.93
CA ILE A 196 -9.74 2.37 9.20
C ILE A 196 -8.70 1.27 9.04
N PHE A 197 -8.54 0.38 10.03
CA PHE A 197 -7.54 -0.68 10.02
C PHE A 197 -7.89 -1.72 8.96
N SER A 198 -9.18 -2.07 8.88
CA SER A 198 -9.69 -2.93 7.82
C SER A 198 -9.70 -2.21 6.46
N SER A 199 -9.82 -0.88 6.41
CA SER A 199 -9.88 -0.13 5.15
C SER A 199 -8.53 -0.09 4.41
N ILE A 200 -7.42 -0.39 5.07
CA ILE A 200 -6.12 -0.45 4.40
C ILE A 200 -6.09 -1.59 3.39
N THR A 201 -5.76 -1.25 2.14
CA THR A 201 -5.67 -2.21 1.04
C THR A 201 -4.22 -2.54 0.70
N PRO A 202 -3.89 -3.80 0.34
CA PRO A 202 -2.56 -4.16 -0.12
C PRO A 202 -2.14 -3.35 -1.36
N ASP A 203 -0.87 -2.94 -1.42
CA ASP A 203 -0.31 -2.25 -2.57
C ASP A 203 0.67 -3.15 -3.33
N ILE A 204 0.20 -3.70 -4.45
CA ILE A 204 1.00 -4.59 -5.31
C ILE A 204 2.31 -3.91 -5.75
N LEU A 205 2.29 -2.60 -6.05
CA LEU A 205 3.46 -1.93 -6.62
C LEU A 205 4.59 -1.81 -5.60
N HIS A 206 4.35 -1.12 -4.48
CA HIS A 206 5.41 -0.85 -3.52
C HIS A 206 5.70 -2.04 -2.60
N GLU A 207 4.72 -2.94 -2.39
CA GLU A 207 4.87 -4.08 -1.49
C GLU A 207 5.42 -5.31 -2.22
N LEU A 208 4.87 -5.69 -3.38
CA LEU A 208 5.27 -6.90 -4.10
C LEU A 208 6.39 -6.62 -5.11
N HIS A 209 6.09 -5.83 -6.14
CA HIS A 209 6.99 -5.62 -7.29
C HIS A 209 8.29 -4.95 -6.88
N LYS A 210 8.18 -3.80 -6.23
CA LYS A 210 9.35 -3.09 -5.70
C LYS A 210 9.84 -3.75 -4.42
N GLY A 211 8.94 -4.10 -3.51
CA GLY A 211 9.31 -4.56 -2.17
C GLY A 211 9.91 -5.97 -2.12
N LEU A 212 9.12 -7.00 -2.41
CA LEU A 212 9.58 -8.39 -2.33
C LEU A 212 10.50 -8.76 -3.49
N PHE A 213 10.14 -8.36 -4.70
CA PHE A 213 10.91 -8.70 -5.88
C PHE A 213 12.14 -7.79 -6.05
N GLY A 214 11.94 -6.48 -6.25
CA GLY A 214 13.01 -5.53 -6.54
C GLY A 214 14.05 -5.39 -5.41
N ASP A 215 13.62 -4.89 -4.26
CA ASP A 215 14.47 -4.52 -3.11
C ASP A 215 15.13 -5.76 -2.43
N HIS A 216 14.61 -6.97 -2.68
CA HIS A 216 15.05 -8.20 -2.00
C HIS A 216 15.39 -9.33 -2.98
N LEU A 217 14.41 -10.03 -3.54
CA LEU A 217 14.66 -11.27 -4.30
C LEU A 217 15.63 -11.08 -5.47
N ARG A 218 15.41 -10.05 -6.30
CA ARG A 218 16.24 -9.70 -7.46
C ARG A 218 17.66 -9.40 -7.01
N ASP A 219 17.82 -8.48 -6.07
CA ASP A 219 19.13 -8.01 -5.62
C ASP A 219 19.91 -9.13 -4.90
N TRP A 220 19.23 -9.98 -4.14
CA TRP A 220 19.87 -11.10 -3.45
C TRP A 220 20.35 -12.15 -4.44
N LEU A 221 19.53 -12.55 -5.42
CA LEU A 221 19.97 -13.52 -6.44
C LEU A 221 21.03 -12.94 -7.38
N ALA A 222 21.00 -11.62 -7.65
CA ALA A 222 22.07 -10.97 -8.40
C ALA A 222 23.43 -11.06 -7.69
N GLU A 223 23.48 -11.06 -6.35
CA GLU A 223 24.72 -11.30 -5.60
C GLU A 223 25.25 -12.73 -5.75
N VAL A 224 24.38 -13.72 -5.96
CA VAL A 224 24.77 -15.13 -6.15
C VAL A 224 25.26 -15.37 -7.57
N ILE A 225 24.50 -14.87 -8.54
CA ILE A 225 24.75 -15.08 -9.97
C ILE A 225 25.90 -14.19 -10.47
N GLY A 226 26.06 -13.02 -9.85
CA GLY A 226 26.85 -11.90 -10.36
C GLY A 226 25.97 -10.95 -11.18
N TYR A 227 25.99 -9.67 -10.80
CA TYR A 227 25.20 -8.59 -11.42
C TYR A 227 25.32 -8.57 -12.95
N GLY A 228 26.55 -8.60 -13.47
CA GLY A 228 26.80 -8.58 -14.92
C GLY A 228 26.34 -9.84 -15.65
N GLN A 229 26.32 -10.99 -14.97
CA GLN A 229 25.82 -12.25 -15.52
C GLN A 229 24.29 -12.25 -15.61
N LEU A 230 23.61 -11.75 -14.58
CA LEU A 230 22.15 -11.57 -14.62
C LEU A 230 21.74 -10.58 -15.73
N ASP A 231 22.45 -9.45 -15.86
CA ASP A 231 22.23 -8.50 -16.96
C ASP A 231 22.51 -9.14 -18.32
N HIS A 232 23.55 -9.97 -18.45
CA HIS A 232 23.81 -10.72 -19.67
C HIS A 232 22.62 -11.62 -20.05
N CYS A 233 22.04 -12.35 -19.10
CA CYS A 233 20.86 -13.18 -19.35
C CYS A 233 19.70 -12.36 -19.90
N TYR A 234 19.39 -11.21 -19.29
CA TYR A 234 18.33 -10.32 -19.75
C TYR A 234 18.59 -9.70 -21.12
N ARG A 235 19.84 -9.32 -21.42
CA ARG A 235 20.23 -8.81 -22.74
C ARG A 235 20.09 -9.85 -23.84
N SER A 236 20.42 -11.10 -23.51
CA SER A 236 20.39 -12.23 -24.45
C SER A 236 18.99 -12.79 -24.69
N MET A 237 17.97 -12.35 -23.96
CA MET A 237 16.59 -12.76 -24.22
C MET A 237 16.13 -12.31 -25.60
N LEU A 238 15.52 -13.23 -26.36
CA LEU A 238 14.95 -12.90 -27.65
C LEU A 238 13.77 -11.93 -27.48
N PRO A 239 13.63 -10.92 -28.35
CA PRO A 239 12.46 -10.07 -28.38
C PRO A 239 11.19 -10.90 -28.55
N HIS A 240 10.13 -10.51 -27.82
CA HIS A 240 8.82 -11.13 -27.90
C HIS A 240 7.76 -10.05 -27.72
N ASP A 241 6.69 -10.10 -28.51
CA ASP A 241 5.70 -9.00 -28.60
C ASP A 241 5.06 -8.61 -27.26
N ASN A 242 4.99 -9.55 -26.32
CA ASN A 242 4.39 -9.36 -24.99
C ASN A 242 5.39 -9.14 -23.84
N LEU A 243 6.68 -8.97 -24.16
CA LEU A 243 7.76 -8.77 -23.19
C LEU A 243 8.58 -7.52 -23.53
N ILE A 244 8.91 -6.75 -22.50
CA ILE A 244 9.90 -5.66 -22.65
C ILE A 244 11.29 -6.27 -22.74
N HIS A 245 12.06 -5.88 -23.75
CA HIS A 245 13.47 -6.21 -23.87
C HIS A 245 14.32 -5.25 -23.02
N PHE A 246 15.34 -5.79 -22.36
CA PHE A 246 16.23 -5.05 -21.46
C PHE A 246 17.66 -5.00 -22.04
N PRO A 247 17.94 -4.08 -23.00
CA PRO A 247 19.19 -4.08 -23.75
C PRO A 247 20.42 -3.71 -22.92
N GLN A 248 20.22 -3.07 -21.76
CA GLN A 248 21.27 -2.76 -20.78
C GLN A 248 21.21 -3.67 -19.54
N GLY A 249 20.36 -4.69 -19.55
CA GLY A 249 20.05 -5.48 -18.37
C GLY A 249 19.06 -4.78 -17.44
N ILE A 250 18.94 -5.30 -16.22
CA ILE A 250 17.93 -4.92 -15.23
C ILE A 250 18.54 -4.32 -13.94
N MET A 251 19.86 -4.44 -13.74
CA MET A 251 20.51 -4.02 -12.49
C MET A 251 20.82 -2.53 -12.41
N TYR A 252 20.99 -1.86 -13.56
CA TYR A 252 21.40 -0.44 -13.62
C TYR A 252 20.28 0.49 -14.11
N LEU A 253 19.03 0.07 -13.99
CA LEU A 253 17.88 0.88 -14.41
C LEU A 253 17.55 1.92 -13.32
N ASP A 254 17.57 3.20 -13.71
CA ASP A 254 17.10 4.29 -12.87
C ASP A 254 15.59 4.47 -13.00
N LYS A 255 14.90 4.70 -11.86
CA LYS A 255 13.46 5.01 -11.79
C LYS A 255 12.56 3.93 -12.44
N ILE A 256 12.79 2.67 -12.06
CA ILE A 256 12.02 1.51 -12.50
C ILE A 256 10.53 1.68 -12.19
N THR A 257 9.71 1.55 -13.21
CA THR A 257 8.24 1.60 -13.20
C THR A 257 7.62 0.24 -12.88
N GLY A 258 6.34 0.24 -12.47
CA GLY A 258 5.59 -1.01 -12.26
C GLY A 258 5.55 -1.92 -13.49
N THR A 259 5.46 -1.32 -14.69
CA THR A 259 5.50 -2.06 -15.96
C THR A 259 6.83 -2.78 -16.16
N GLU A 260 7.96 -2.15 -15.83
CA GLU A 260 9.28 -2.77 -15.95
C GLU A 260 9.44 -3.92 -14.95
N TYR A 261 9.06 -3.73 -13.68
CA TYR A 261 9.08 -4.82 -12.69
C TYR A 261 8.28 -6.04 -13.14
N LYS A 262 7.04 -5.83 -13.60
CA LYS A 262 6.19 -6.89 -14.14
C LYS A 262 6.84 -7.65 -15.28
N ASN A 263 7.58 -6.96 -16.17
CA ASN A 263 8.26 -7.63 -17.27
C ASN A 263 9.52 -8.37 -16.83
N MET A 264 10.25 -7.87 -15.82
CA MET A 264 11.34 -8.61 -15.20
C MET A 264 10.81 -9.91 -14.59
N GLU A 265 9.75 -9.83 -13.78
CA GLU A 265 9.15 -10.99 -13.12
C GLU A 265 8.72 -12.10 -14.09
N LYS A 266 8.32 -11.76 -15.34
CA LYS A 266 7.85 -12.74 -16.35
C LYS A 266 8.94 -13.67 -16.81
N THR A 267 10.17 -13.15 -16.88
CA THR A 267 11.31 -13.89 -17.41
C THR A 267 12.32 -14.24 -16.33
N PHE A 268 12.15 -13.76 -15.09
CA PHE A 268 13.12 -13.90 -14.02
C PHE A 268 13.49 -15.35 -13.71
N CYS A 269 12.52 -16.26 -13.61
CA CYS A 269 12.81 -17.68 -13.37
C CYS A 269 13.64 -18.30 -14.50
N GLY A 270 13.41 -17.89 -15.76
CA GLY A 270 14.23 -18.29 -16.90
C GLY A 270 15.61 -17.66 -16.87
N ALA A 271 15.71 -16.39 -16.48
CA ALA A 271 16.97 -15.65 -16.40
C ALA A 271 17.96 -16.27 -15.41
N ILE A 272 17.47 -16.81 -14.30
CA ILE A 272 18.31 -17.43 -13.25
C ILE A 272 18.52 -18.94 -13.45
N GLY A 273 17.88 -19.52 -14.48
CA GLY A 273 17.89 -20.96 -14.74
C GLY A 273 19.30 -21.49 -14.93
N GLY A 274 19.70 -22.46 -14.10
CA GLY A 274 21.05 -23.05 -14.14
C GLY A 274 22.16 -22.16 -13.58
N LEU A 275 21.86 -20.93 -13.15
CA LEU A 275 22.82 -19.98 -12.57
C LEU A 275 22.70 -19.87 -11.04
N THR A 276 21.66 -20.49 -10.47
CA THR A 276 21.43 -20.53 -9.02
C THR A 276 21.31 -21.97 -8.56
N PRO A 277 21.76 -22.29 -7.33
CA PRO A 277 21.48 -23.58 -6.71
C PRO A 277 19.98 -23.93 -6.74
N HIS A 278 19.66 -25.21 -6.95
CA HIS A 278 18.28 -25.69 -7.09
C HIS A 278 17.40 -25.34 -5.86
N HIS A 279 18.00 -25.32 -4.67
CA HIS A 279 17.30 -24.97 -3.44
C HIS A 279 16.89 -23.48 -3.35
N LEU A 280 17.55 -22.57 -4.09
CA LEU A 280 17.10 -21.17 -4.21
C LEU A 280 16.02 -20.99 -5.28
N GLN A 281 16.05 -21.81 -6.35
CA GLN A 281 15.10 -21.71 -7.46
C GLN A 281 13.66 -22.01 -7.02
N HIS A 282 13.48 -23.00 -6.15
CA HIS A 282 12.17 -23.44 -5.71
C HIS A 282 11.37 -22.36 -4.95
N PRO A 283 11.86 -21.77 -3.85
CA PRO A 283 11.16 -20.66 -3.20
C PRO A 283 11.10 -19.41 -4.09
N THR A 284 12.10 -19.17 -4.97
CA THR A 284 12.03 -18.06 -5.93
C THR A 284 10.80 -18.20 -6.84
N ARG A 285 10.59 -19.37 -7.42
CA ARG A 285 9.43 -19.65 -8.26
C ARG A 285 8.13 -19.49 -7.49
N ALA A 286 8.05 -20.04 -6.28
CA ALA A 286 6.87 -19.92 -5.43
C ALA A 286 6.50 -18.46 -5.15
N LEU A 287 7.50 -17.61 -4.86
CA LEU A 287 7.30 -16.17 -4.64
C LEU A 287 6.82 -15.47 -5.92
N ILE A 288 7.45 -15.75 -7.07
CA ILE A 288 7.06 -15.17 -8.36
C ILE A 288 5.63 -15.59 -8.74
N ASP A 289 5.28 -16.87 -8.59
CA ASP A 289 3.93 -17.37 -8.85
C ASP A 289 2.89 -16.71 -7.92
N MET A 290 3.22 -16.48 -6.65
CA MET A 290 2.37 -15.72 -5.71
C MET A 290 2.15 -14.27 -6.17
N ILE A 291 3.21 -13.59 -6.64
CA ILE A 291 3.12 -12.24 -7.20
C ILE A 291 2.22 -12.22 -8.44
N TYR A 292 2.32 -13.22 -9.32
CA TYR A 292 1.43 -13.35 -10.48
C TYR A 292 -0.02 -13.54 -10.08
N LEU A 293 -0.27 -14.47 -9.17
CA LEU A 293 -1.62 -14.78 -8.72
C LEU A 293 -2.25 -13.59 -8.02
N SER A 294 -1.48 -12.80 -7.26
CA SER A 294 -1.95 -11.56 -6.60
C SER A 294 -2.42 -10.48 -7.59
N GLN A 295 -1.98 -10.53 -8.85
CA GLN A 295 -2.34 -9.57 -9.90
C GLN A 295 -3.57 -9.98 -10.71
N LEU A 296 -4.14 -11.17 -10.46
CA LEU A 296 -5.27 -11.64 -11.26
C LEU A 296 -6.45 -10.66 -11.18
N PRO A 297 -7.04 -10.26 -12.32
CA PRO A 297 -8.18 -9.36 -12.34
C PRO A 297 -9.47 -10.05 -11.87
N LEU A 298 -9.45 -11.37 -11.70
CA LEU A 298 -10.57 -12.14 -11.19
C LEU A 298 -10.02 -13.35 -10.43
N HIS A 299 -10.60 -13.60 -9.25
CA HIS A 299 -10.29 -14.76 -8.45
C HIS A 299 -11.47 -15.70 -8.34
N THR A 300 -11.18 -16.99 -8.37
CA THR A 300 -12.09 -18.07 -7.96
C THR A 300 -11.52 -18.69 -6.69
N THR A 301 -12.31 -19.53 -6.01
CA THR A 301 -11.80 -20.32 -4.87
C THR A 301 -10.55 -21.11 -5.25
N SER A 302 -10.50 -21.66 -6.46
CA SER A 302 -9.32 -22.39 -6.95
C SER A 302 -8.10 -21.50 -7.10
N THR A 303 -8.22 -20.28 -7.65
CA THR A 303 -7.05 -19.39 -7.77
C THR A 303 -6.61 -18.81 -6.42
N LEU A 304 -7.53 -18.62 -5.46
CA LEU A 304 -7.17 -18.27 -4.09
C LEU A 304 -6.42 -19.39 -3.37
N ASN A 305 -6.84 -20.64 -3.54
CA ASN A 305 -6.12 -21.79 -2.97
C ASN A 305 -4.71 -21.91 -3.58
N LYS A 306 -4.55 -21.65 -4.89
CA LYS A 306 -3.23 -21.59 -5.52
C LYS A 306 -2.37 -20.46 -4.96
N LEU A 307 -2.96 -19.28 -4.75
CA LEU A 307 -2.24 -18.15 -4.16
C LEU A 307 -1.73 -18.49 -2.76
N GLN A 308 -2.58 -19.10 -1.92
CA GLN A 308 -2.21 -19.58 -0.59
C GLN A 308 -1.08 -20.62 -0.66
N ALA A 309 -1.21 -21.63 -1.53
CA ALA A 309 -0.22 -22.69 -1.68
C ALA A 309 1.14 -22.15 -2.10
N CYS A 310 1.21 -21.23 -3.08
CA CYS A 310 2.45 -20.59 -3.48
C CYS A 310 3.11 -19.81 -2.32
N TRP A 311 2.31 -19.16 -1.48
CA TRP A 311 2.81 -18.44 -0.32
C TRP A 311 3.34 -19.38 0.77
N GLU A 312 2.60 -20.44 1.08
CA GLU A 312 3.04 -21.49 2.02
C GLU A 312 4.33 -22.17 1.54
N GLU A 313 4.40 -22.49 0.25
CA GLU A 313 5.58 -23.12 -0.37
C GLU A 313 6.82 -22.22 -0.27
N PHE A 314 6.66 -20.91 -0.50
CA PHE A 314 7.73 -19.94 -0.28
C PHE A 314 8.18 -19.96 1.18
N HIS A 315 7.25 -19.88 2.13
CA HIS A 315 7.57 -19.89 3.55
C HIS A 315 8.24 -21.17 4.03
N ALA A 316 7.88 -22.32 3.46
CA ALA A 316 8.49 -23.60 3.80
C ALA A 316 9.97 -23.70 3.41
N HIS A 317 10.41 -22.96 2.37
CA HIS A 317 11.75 -23.10 1.80
C HIS A 317 12.64 -21.87 1.90
N LYS A 318 12.09 -20.69 2.22
CA LYS A 318 12.83 -19.42 2.17
C LYS A 318 14.00 -19.30 3.16
N GLU A 319 14.07 -20.12 4.21
CA GLU A 319 15.19 -20.06 5.16
C GLU A 319 16.54 -20.30 4.47
N VAL A 320 16.52 -20.99 3.34
CA VAL A 320 17.70 -21.19 2.49
C VAL A 320 18.31 -19.87 2.00
N PHE A 321 17.53 -18.80 1.82
CA PHE A 321 18.11 -17.49 1.54
C PHE A 321 18.86 -16.96 2.77
N VAL A 322 18.34 -17.13 3.98
CA VAL A 322 18.99 -16.66 5.21
C VAL A 322 20.31 -17.40 5.45
N GLU A 323 20.32 -18.71 5.20
CA GLU A 323 21.53 -19.55 5.27
C GLU A 323 22.58 -19.10 4.25
N TYR A 324 22.15 -18.78 3.03
CA TYR A 324 23.06 -18.35 1.96
C TYR A 324 23.55 -16.91 2.17
N PHE A 325 22.71 -16.04 2.75
CA PHE A 325 22.99 -14.63 2.97
C PHE A 325 22.98 -14.31 4.48
N ALA A 326 24.08 -14.61 5.16
CA ALA A 326 24.22 -14.55 6.63
C ALA A 326 23.72 -13.24 7.31
N CYS A 327 23.71 -12.11 6.61
CA CYS A 327 23.27 -10.80 7.14
C CYS A 327 21.85 -10.38 6.71
N LYS A 328 21.16 -11.20 5.90
CA LYS A 328 19.88 -10.86 5.29
C LYS A 328 18.78 -11.77 5.82
N ASN A 329 17.63 -11.19 6.16
CA ASN A 329 16.47 -11.94 6.60
C ASN A 329 15.17 -11.31 6.09
N PHE A 330 14.11 -12.10 6.12
CA PHE A 330 12.78 -11.67 5.67
C PHE A 330 11.99 -10.90 6.74
N ASN A 331 12.59 -10.46 7.85
CA ASN A 331 11.86 -9.78 8.92
C ASN A 331 11.70 -8.27 8.67
N PHE A 332 11.09 -7.90 7.54
CA PHE A 332 10.76 -6.52 7.19
C PHE A 332 9.24 -6.34 6.99
N PRO A 333 8.68 -5.12 7.12
CA PRO A 333 7.22 -4.92 7.12
C PRO A 333 6.48 -5.43 5.88
N LYS A 334 7.06 -5.24 4.68
CA LYS A 334 6.45 -5.67 3.41
C LYS A 334 6.32 -7.20 3.30
N MET A 335 7.19 -7.99 3.94
CA MET A 335 7.12 -9.46 3.96
C MET A 335 5.83 -9.99 4.61
N HIS A 336 5.28 -9.25 5.57
CA HIS A 336 4.06 -9.67 6.28
C HIS A 336 2.77 -9.35 5.51
N LYS A 337 2.82 -8.43 4.54
CA LYS A 337 1.62 -7.94 3.85
C LYS A 337 0.87 -9.02 3.04
N PRO A 338 1.55 -9.95 2.34
CA PRO A 338 0.87 -11.02 1.63
C PRO A 338 -0.03 -11.91 2.51
N ASN A 339 0.25 -12.02 3.82
CA ASN A 339 -0.62 -12.74 4.76
C ASN A 339 -2.06 -12.17 4.80
N HIS A 340 -2.26 -10.91 4.39
CA HIS A 340 -3.56 -10.24 4.37
C HIS A 340 -4.25 -10.28 2.99
N HIS A 341 -3.58 -10.76 1.94
CA HIS A 341 -4.07 -10.67 0.56
C HIS A 341 -5.40 -11.38 0.34
N ILE A 342 -5.50 -12.65 0.74
CA ILE A 342 -6.71 -13.45 0.51
C ILE A 342 -7.92 -12.83 1.19
N SER A 343 -7.77 -12.46 2.47
CA SER A 343 -8.84 -11.78 3.22
C SER A 343 -9.25 -10.43 2.59
N SER A 344 -8.27 -9.68 2.07
CA SER A 344 -8.52 -8.43 1.34
C SER A 344 -9.29 -8.69 0.05
N ILE A 345 -8.86 -9.69 -0.74
CA ILE A 345 -9.53 -10.08 -1.99
C ILE A 345 -10.98 -10.48 -1.74
N GLN A 346 -11.23 -11.29 -0.72
CA GLN A 346 -12.58 -11.74 -0.36
C GLN A 346 -13.47 -10.58 0.10
N SER A 347 -12.93 -9.62 0.85
CA SER A 347 -13.69 -8.49 1.38
C SER A 347 -13.97 -7.36 0.36
N ARG A 348 -13.03 -7.09 -0.55
CA ARG A 348 -12.97 -5.85 -1.35
C ARG A 348 -12.74 -6.07 -2.85
N GLY A 349 -12.59 -7.33 -3.26
CA GLY A 349 -12.24 -7.68 -4.64
C GLY A 349 -10.74 -7.65 -4.90
N THR A 350 -10.39 -7.86 -6.16
CA THR A 350 -9.00 -8.09 -6.60
C THR A 350 -8.07 -6.91 -6.32
N LEU A 351 -6.80 -7.21 -6.01
CA LEU A 351 -5.82 -6.24 -5.52
C LEU A 351 -5.41 -5.19 -6.59
N ASP A 352 -5.56 -5.53 -7.87
CA ASP A 352 -5.33 -4.62 -9.00
C ASP A 352 -6.20 -3.35 -8.96
N ASN A 353 -7.30 -3.38 -8.20
CA ASN A 353 -8.20 -2.26 -7.99
C ASN A 353 -7.66 -1.21 -7.01
N PHE A 354 -6.68 -1.55 -6.20
CA PHE A 354 -6.17 -0.73 -5.10
C PHE A 354 -4.68 -0.43 -5.20
N SER A 355 -4.08 -0.62 -6.38
CA SER A 355 -2.67 -0.30 -6.59
C SER A 355 -2.42 1.20 -6.63
N THR A 356 -1.29 1.63 -6.07
CA THR A 356 -0.85 3.03 -6.10
C THR A 356 -0.39 3.49 -7.50
N GLU A 357 -0.26 2.60 -8.49
CA GLU A 357 0.06 2.96 -9.89
C GLU A 357 -0.88 4.06 -10.42
N LEU A 358 -2.17 3.98 -10.08
CA LEU A 358 -3.16 4.98 -10.47
C LEU A 358 -2.84 6.36 -9.87
N LEU A 359 -2.36 6.40 -8.63
CA LEU A 359 -2.02 7.64 -7.95
C LEU A 359 -0.78 8.30 -8.54
N GLU A 360 0.25 7.50 -8.87
CA GLU A 360 1.46 7.99 -9.54
C GLU A 360 1.12 8.71 -10.84
N HIS A 361 0.17 8.17 -11.62
CA HIS A 361 -0.32 8.83 -12.83
C HIS A 361 -1.15 10.10 -12.53
N LEU A 362 -2.00 10.08 -11.50
CA LEU A 362 -2.76 11.26 -11.08
C LEU A 362 -1.85 12.40 -10.61
N HIS A 363 -0.73 12.09 -9.95
CA HIS A 363 0.26 13.11 -9.54
C HIS A 363 0.83 13.89 -10.73
N ILE A 364 0.98 13.28 -11.90
CA ILE A 364 1.47 13.96 -13.10
C ILE A 364 0.50 15.08 -13.48
N SER A 365 -0.75 14.71 -13.76
CA SER A 365 -1.75 15.64 -14.28
C SER A 365 -2.28 16.62 -13.24
N LEU A 366 -2.53 16.17 -12.00
CA LEU A 366 -3.24 16.97 -11.01
C LEU A 366 -2.30 17.79 -10.12
N ALA A 367 -1.07 17.33 -9.88
CA ALA A 367 -0.12 18.03 -9.02
C ALA A 367 1.04 18.66 -9.81
N LYS A 368 1.77 17.87 -10.62
CA LYS A 368 2.99 18.33 -11.29
C LYS A 368 2.69 19.30 -12.44
N ASP A 369 1.73 18.98 -13.30
CA ASP A 369 1.37 19.85 -14.43
C ASP A 369 0.69 21.12 -13.94
N ALA A 370 -0.19 21.03 -12.95
CA ALA A 370 -0.78 22.20 -12.28
C ALA A 370 0.30 23.12 -11.67
N TYR A 371 1.31 22.55 -11.00
CA TYR A 371 2.44 23.31 -10.47
C TYR A 371 3.27 23.98 -11.57
N ARG A 372 3.52 23.30 -12.70
CA ARG A 372 4.25 23.86 -13.85
C ARG A 372 3.48 24.94 -14.59
N ALA A 373 2.15 24.89 -14.57
CA ALA A 373 1.33 25.92 -15.20
C ALA A 373 1.25 27.20 -14.35
N GLY A 374 1.39 27.07 -13.01
CA GLY A 374 1.30 28.17 -12.06
C GLY A 374 2.62 28.85 -11.69
N ASN A 375 3.77 28.33 -12.14
CA ASN A 375 5.11 28.90 -11.96
C ASN A 375 5.82 29.02 -13.30
#